data_AF-A0A2H3HIL5-F1
#
_entry.id   AF-A0A2H3HIL5-F1
#
_cell.length_a   1.000
_cell.length_b   1.000
_cell.length_c   1.000
_cell.angle_alpha   90.00
_cell.angle_beta   90.00
_cell.angle_gamma   90.00
#
_symmetry.space_group_name_H-M   'P 1'
#
loop_
_entity.id
_entity.type
_entity.pdbx_description
1 polymer ?
#
loop_
_entity_poly.entity_id
_entity_poly.type
_entity_poly.pdbx_seq_one_letter_code
_entity_poly.pdbx_strand_id
1 'polypeptide(L)'
;MSLAHLSKSSLTRPSLPSLISHSMMPHIPTILNASGPPPGHSVTVGNLQTFILPDKVSDTEANRKLGEALVEAWQKDGILQISMTPEQHSLYKSANYASRRFFGKPYAQKAACVDSQTYSGYIASGEELTDGIADYSEIFTVTKDLELDEPRVVAKWPCHGRCPWPDYEMQNPMQRYMQSLGGVGETLLQLTELGLGVPEGSLTNYTQDGWHHLRILRFPAINKTNGKGKEGRGIGSHTDYGLLVIAAADDVGALMIRPPYSDENFANWESSAAGFREDDERWVFVPPAENVFTVFPGKFALLAQTNLANLLLV
;
A
#
# COMPACT_ATOMS: atom_id res chain seq x y z
N MET A 1 -5.07 75.97 50.13
CA MET A 1 -4.01 75.03 49.69
C MET A 1 -4.71 73.77 49.19
N SER A 2 -4.48 73.16 48.04
CA SER A 2 -3.86 73.48 46.75
C SER A 2 -4.40 72.38 45.81
N LEU A 3 -4.50 72.69 44.53
CA LEU A 3 -4.89 71.80 43.42
C LEU A 3 -4.05 70.52 43.32
N ALA A 4 -4.62 69.46 42.71
CA ALA A 4 -4.10 68.89 41.46
C ALA A 4 -5.01 67.80 40.86
N HIS A 5 -5.29 67.97 39.57
CA HIS A 5 -5.80 66.97 38.63
C HIS A 5 -4.96 65.70 38.58
N LEU A 6 -5.58 64.57 38.25
CA LEU A 6 -4.93 63.51 37.46
C LEU A 6 -5.94 62.75 36.58
N SER A 7 -5.41 62.31 35.45
CA SER A 7 -6.05 61.99 34.18
C SER A 7 -6.44 60.51 34.03
N LYS A 8 -7.38 60.29 33.11
CA LYS A 8 -7.83 59.06 32.41
C LYS A 8 -6.88 57.84 32.44
N SER A 9 -7.46 56.64 32.56
CA SER A 9 -7.06 55.50 31.73
C SER A 9 -8.25 54.58 31.42
N SER A 10 -8.62 54.54 30.14
CA SER A 10 -9.49 53.54 29.54
C SER A 10 -8.70 52.23 29.38
N LEU A 11 -9.10 51.18 30.08
CA LEU A 11 -8.54 49.84 29.90
C LEU A 11 -9.04 49.26 28.56
N THR A 12 -8.15 49.24 27.58
CA THR A 12 -8.29 48.51 26.32
C THR A 12 -8.17 47.01 26.60
N ARG A 13 -9.16 46.22 26.15
CA ARG A 13 -9.08 44.74 26.14
C ARG A 13 -7.97 44.31 25.16
N PRO A 14 -7.09 43.38 25.53
CA PRO A 14 -6.13 42.82 24.59
C PRO A 14 -6.87 41.93 23.58
N SER A 15 -6.66 42.19 22.30
CA SER A 15 -7.08 41.35 21.19
C SER A 15 -6.34 40.01 21.24
N LEU A 16 -7.09 38.91 21.28
CA LEU A 16 -6.55 37.56 21.06
C LEU A 16 -5.95 37.47 19.65
N PRO A 17 -4.75 36.91 19.45
CA PRO A 17 -4.25 36.61 18.12
C PRO A 17 -5.15 35.55 17.48
N SER A 18 -5.61 35.79 16.26
CA SER A 18 -6.28 34.76 15.46
C SER A 18 -5.31 33.58 15.30
N LEU A 19 -5.73 32.40 15.73
CA LEU A 19 -5.05 31.15 15.40
C LEU A 19 -5.13 30.97 13.88
N ILE A 20 -4.05 31.34 13.21
CA ILE A 20 -3.84 31.04 11.80
C ILE A 20 -3.80 29.50 11.72
N SER A 21 -4.81 28.96 11.03
CA SER A 21 -4.82 27.58 10.55
C SER A 21 -3.46 27.27 9.95
N HIS A 22 -2.70 26.37 10.59
CA HIS A 22 -1.50 25.81 9.97
C HIS A 22 -1.98 25.02 8.76
N SER A 23 -1.95 25.66 7.60
CA SER A 23 -1.90 24.98 6.31
C SER A 23 -0.75 23.98 6.42
N MET A 24 -1.10 22.69 6.52
CA MET A 24 -0.10 21.63 6.40
C MET A 24 0.45 21.71 4.99
N MET A 25 1.63 22.32 4.87
CA MET A 25 2.41 22.25 3.63
C MET A 25 2.50 20.78 3.23
N PRO A 26 2.23 20.41 1.96
CA PRO A 26 2.38 19.04 1.51
C PRO A 26 3.82 18.61 1.78
N HIS A 27 4.01 17.56 2.58
CA HIS A 27 5.33 16.99 2.79
C HIS A 27 5.76 16.41 1.44
N ILE A 28 6.71 17.06 0.77
CA ILE A 28 7.32 16.52 -0.46
C ILE A 28 8.29 15.43 -0.01
N PRO A 29 8.07 14.15 -0.35
CA PRO A 29 8.99 13.09 -0.01
C PRO A 29 10.34 13.31 -0.70
N THR A 30 11.41 12.93 -0.02
CA THR A 30 12.70 12.82 -0.68
C THR A 30 12.64 11.66 -1.65
N ILE A 31 12.63 11.95 -2.94
CA ILE A 31 12.85 10.94 -3.98
C ILE A 31 14.27 10.42 -3.79
N LEU A 32 14.39 9.11 -3.57
CA LEU A 32 15.69 8.45 -3.49
C LEU A 32 16.36 8.55 -4.86
N ASN A 33 17.70 8.51 -4.89
CA ASN A 33 18.48 8.48 -6.13
C ASN A 33 18.17 7.21 -6.92
N ALA A 34 17.01 7.20 -7.59
CA ALA A 34 16.59 6.14 -8.47
C ALA A 34 17.50 6.18 -9.70
N SER A 35 17.84 5.02 -10.23
CA SER A 35 18.62 4.88 -11.47
C SER A 35 17.82 5.30 -12.72
N GLY A 36 16.73 6.06 -12.54
CA GLY A 36 15.65 6.20 -13.50
C GLY A 36 14.81 4.91 -13.61
N PRO A 37 13.89 4.85 -14.58
CA PRO A 37 13.20 3.61 -14.92
C PRO A 37 14.18 2.48 -15.23
N PRO A 38 13.82 1.21 -14.98
CA PRO A 38 14.61 0.06 -15.39
C PRO A 38 15.02 0.13 -16.87
N PRO A 39 16.28 -0.23 -17.21
CA PRO A 39 16.75 -0.20 -18.60
C PRO A 39 15.87 -1.06 -19.52
N GLY A 40 15.60 -0.57 -20.72
CA GLY A 40 14.80 -1.30 -21.72
C GLY A 40 13.29 -1.03 -21.67
N HIS A 41 12.83 -0.19 -20.72
CA HIS A 41 11.42 0.21 -20.63
C HIS A 41 11.22 1.66 -21.07
N SER A 42 10.28 1.87 -22.00
CA SER A 42 9.82 3.21 -22.41
C SER A 42 8.63 3.59 -21.53
N VAL A 43 8.90 4.28 -20.42
CA VAL A 43 7.89 4.66 -19.43
C VAL A 43 8.08 6.10 -18.97
N THR A 44 6.98 6.71 -18.53
CA THR A 44 7.02 8.04 -17.90
C THR A 44 7.32 7.91 -16.40
N VAL A 45 7.99 8.90 -15.80
CA VAL A 45 8.22 8.92 -14.35
C VAL A 45 7.02 9.57 -13.67
N GLY A 46 6.41 8.85 -12.72
CA GLY A 46 5.25 9.32 -11.97
C GLY A 46 5.58 10.47 -11.02
N ASN A 47 4.71 11.48 -10.98
CA ASN A 47 4.73 12.55 -9.99
C ASN A 47 3.57 12.35 -9.02
N LEU A 48 3.79 11.55 -7.98
CA LEU A 48 2.72 11.08 -7.10
C LEU A 48 2.36 12.11 -6.04
N GLN A 49 1.06 12.24 -5.76
CA GLN A 49 0.56 13.08 -4.67
C GLN A 49 0.80 12.38 -3.33
N THR A 50 1.36 13.11 -2.36
CA THR A 50 1.62 12.60 -1.00
C THR A 50 0.66 13.22 0.00
N PHE A 51 0.02 12.36 0.79
CA PHE A 51 -0.93 12.75 1.83
C PHE A 51 -0.44 12.34 3.22
N ILE A 52 -0.88 13.08 4.24
CA ILE A 52 -0.69 12.75 5.65
C ILE A 52 -2.04 12.32 6.20
N LEU A 53 -2.10 11.14 6.82
CA LEU A 53 -3.32 10.66 7.43
C LEU A 53 -3.55 11.31 8.81
N PRO A 54 -4.80 11.61 9.18
CA PRO A 54 -5.11 12.05 10.54
C PRO A 54 -5.02 10.87 11.51
N ASP A 55 -4.75 11.15 12.78
CA ASP A 55 -4.76 10.14 13.85
C ASP A 55 -6.15 9.49 14.04
N LYS A 56 -7.21 10.24 13.72
CA LYS A 56 -8.59 9.79 13.81
C LYS A 56 -9.43 10.39 12.69
N VAL A 57 -10.24 9.54 12.05
CA VAL A 57 -11.27 9.97 11.11
C VAL A 57 -12.56 10.31 11.86
N SER A 58 -13.17 11.41 11.46
CA SER A 58 -14.44 11.92 11.94
C SER A 58 -15.07 12.79 10.87
N ASP A 59 -16.37 13.01 10.95
CA ASP A 59 -17.14 13.66 9.90
C ASP A 59 -16.97 15.20 9.87
N THR A 60 -15.76 15.65 9.56
CA THR A 60 -15.36 17.06 9.50
C THR A 60 -15.13 17.50 8.06
N GLU A 61 -15.26 18.79 7.78
CA GLU A 61 -14.97 19.35 6.44
C GLU A 61 -13.55 19.02 5.97
N ALA A 62 -12.56 19.03 6.89
CA ALA A 62 -11.18 18.69 6.56
C ALA A 62 -11.03 17.22 6.12
N ASN A 63 -11.66 16.28 6.83
CA ASN A 63 -11.60 14.86 6.48
C ASN A 63 -12.38 14.53 5.21
N ARG A 64 -13.52 15.19 4.94
CA ARG A 64 -14.23 15.05 3.66
C ARG A 64 -13.36 15.49 2.49
N LYS A 65 -12.77 16.69 2.57
CA LYS A 65 -11.86 17.21 1.53
C LYS A 65 -10.64 16.32 1.33
N LEU A 66 -10.08 15.76 2.41
CA LEU A 66 -9.00 14.79 2.30
C LEU A 66 -9.46 13.52 1.59
N GLY A 67 -10.62 12.98 1.95
CA GLY A 67 -11.24 11.83 1.28
C GLY A 67 -11.48 12.06 -0.21
N GLU A 68 -12.06 13.21 -0.57
CA GLU A 68 -12.27 13.65 -1.96
C GLU A 68 -10.93 13.69 -2.72
N ALA A 69 -9.89 14.29 -2.13
CA ALA A 69 -8.57 14.38 -2.76
C ALA A 69 -7.89 13.01 -2.96
N LEU A 70 -8.07 12.06 -2.02
CA LEU A 70 -7.58 10.68 -2.19
C LEU A 70 -8.27 9.99 -3.36
N VAL A 71 -9.60 10.11 -3.45
CA VAL A 71 -10.41 9.55 -4.53
C VAL A 71 -10.02 10.15 -5.88
N GLU A 72 -9.88 11.46 -5.96
CA GLU A 72 -9.44 12.16 -7.18
C GLU A 72 -8.03 11.72 -7.61
N ALA A 73 -7.10 11.54 -6.66
CA ALA A 73 -5.76 11.05 -6.96
C ALA A 73 -5.79 9.63 -7.55
N TRP A 74 -6.61 8.72 -7.02
CA TRP A 74 -6.79 7.39 -7.63
C TRP A 74 -7.46 7.44 -8.99
N GLN A 75 -8.49 8.28 -9.19
CA GLN A 75 -9.16 8.40 -10.49
C GLN A 75 -8.25 8.98 -11.58
N LYS A 76 -7.31 9.84 -11.20
CA LYS A 76 -6.41 10.52 -12.14
C LYS A 76 -5.12 9.76 -12.36
N ASP A 77 -4.43 9.41 -11.29
CA ASP A 77 -3.07 8.89 -11.30
C ASP A 77 -3.04 7.37 -11.03
N GLY A 78 -4.16 6.78 -10.59
CA GLY A 78 -4.28 5.36 -10.24
C GLY A 78 -3.61 4.97 -8.92
N ILE A 79 -2.71 5.80 -8.41
CA ILE A 79 -1.88 5.56 -7.24
C ILE A 79 -1.61 6.87 -6.49
N LEU A 80 -1.38 6.79 -5.19
CA LEU A 80 -0.95 7.91 -4.36
C LEU A 80 0.10 7.48 -3.32
N GLN A 81 0.69 8.45 -2.63
CA GLN A 81 1.62 8.23 -1.52
C GLN A 81 1.01 8.66 -0.19
N ILE A 82 1.33 7.93 0.87
CA ILE A 82 1.00 8.26 2.27
C ILE A 82 2.28 8.40 3.06
N SER A 83 2.50 9.54 3.71
CA SER A 83 3.65 9.74 4.61
C SER A 83 3.59 8.79 5.80
N MET A 84 4.71 8.12 6.06
CA MET A 84 4.90 7.28 7.23
C MET A 84 5.14 8.13 8.47
N THR A 85 4.56 7.73 9.60
CA THR A 85 5.01 8.19 10.91
C THR A 85 6.40 7.62 11.25
N PRO A 86 7.16 8.23 12.19
CA PRO A 86 8.43 7.67 12.65
C PRO A 86 8.32 6.21 13.13
N GLU A 87 7.21 5.86 13.79
CA GLU A 87 6.93 4.51 14.26
C GLU A 87 6.70 3.55 13.09
N GLN A 88 5.89 3.95 12.10
CA GLN A 88 5.64 3.16 10.88
C GLN A 88 6.94 2.94 10.10
N HIS A 89 7.78 3.96 9.99
CA HIS A 89 9.10 3.85 9.36
C HIS A 89 10.00 2.85 10.11
N SER A 90 10.03 2.88 11.44
CA SER A 90 10.78 1.89 12.23
C SER A 90 10.26 0.47 12.02
N LEU A 91 8.94 0.28 11.96
CA LEU A 91 8.33 -1.04 11.70
C LEU A 91 8.72 -1.56 10.31
N TYR A 92 8.66 -0.70 9.29
CA TYR A 92 9.11 -1.04 7.94
C TYR A 92 10.57 -1.47 7.92
N LYS A 93 11.49 -0.74 8.57
CA LYS A 93 12.91 -1.14 8.64
C LYS A 93 13.10 -2.50 9.29
N SER A 94 12.40 -2.78 10.40
CA SER A 94 12.46 -4.08 11.07
C SER A 94 11.93 -5.21 10.18
N ALA A 95 10.81 -5.00 9.47
CA ALA A 95 10.26 -5.96 8.52
C ALA A 95 11.20 -6.20 7.33
N ASN A 96 11.76 -5.12 6.75
CA ASN A 96 12.71 -5.21 5.65
C ASN A 96 13.99 -5.97 6.05
N TYR A 97 14.53 -5.68 7.24
CA TYR A 97 15.68 -6.43 7.78
C TYR A 97 15.37 -7.93 7.93
N ALA A 98 14.21 -8.28 8.49
CA ALA A 98 13.79 -9.66 8.64
C ALA A 98 13.59 -10.37 7.28
N SER A 99 13.02 -9.67 6.29
CA SER A 99 12.90 -10.15 4.91
C SER A 99 14.27 -10.49 4.31
N ARG A 100 15.24 -9.56 4.38
CA ARG A 100 16.60 -9.78 3.86
C ARG A 100 17.29 -10.97 4.52
N ARG A 101 17.16 -11.10 5.85
CA ARG A 101 17.70 -12.24 6.60
C ARG A 101 17.07 -13.56 6.15
N PHE A 102 15.75 -13.61 5.99
CA PHE A 102 15.05 -14.80 5.54
C PHE A 102 15.47 -15.21 4.12
N PHE A 103 15.45 -14.29 3.15
CA PHE A 103 15.78 -14.62 1.77
C PHE A 103 17.26 -14.98 1.56
N GLY A 104 18.14 -14.57 2.48
CA GLY A 104 19.54 -14.99 2.55
C GLY A 104 19.76 -16.43 3.05
N LYS A 105 18.73 -17.12 3.56
CA LYS A 105 18.85 -18.52 4.00
C LYS A 105 19.01 -19.49 2.80
N PRO A 106 19.60 -20.68 3.01
CA PRO A 106 19.64 -21.74 1.99
C PRO A 106 18.24 -22.12 1.50
N TYR A 107 18.11 -22.46 0.21
CA TYR A 107 16.84 -22.81 -0.41
C TYR A 107 16.05 -23.85 0.39
N ALA A 108 16.69 -24.92 0.86
CA ALA A 108 16.02 -25.97 1.63
C ALA A 108 15.34 -25.47 2.92
N GLN A 109 15.90 -24.44 3.58
CA GLN A 109 15.28 -23.84 4.76
C GLN A 109 14.06 -22.99 4.39
N LYS A 110 14.13 -22.26 3.27
CA LYS A 110 13.01 -21.45 2.77
C LYS A 110 11.87 -22.35 2.28
N ALA A 111 12.19 -23.36 1.48
CA ALA A 111 11.23 -24.33 0.94
C ALA A 111 10.54 -25.21 1.99
N ALA A 112 11.10 -25.32 3.20
CA ALA A 112 10.44 -25.98 4.32
C ALA A 112 9.30 -25.15 4.95
N CYS A 113 9.22 -23.85 4.64
CA CYS A 113 8.22 -22.95 5.21
C CYS A 113 6.94 -22.93 4.36
N VAL A 114 6.25 -24.07 4.29
CA VAL A 114 4.99 -24.24 3.54
C VAL A 114 3.97 -24.96 4.41
N ASP A 115 2.68 -24.73 4.15
CA ASP A 115 1.59 -25.43 4.81
C ASP A 115 0.55 -25.91 3.79
N SER A 116 -0.23 -26.94 4.15
CA SER A 116 -1.22 -27.55 3.27
C SER A 116 -2.63 -26.95 3.37
N GLN A 117 -2.91 -26.17 4.42
CA GLN A 117 -4.23 -25.57 4.69
C GLN A 117 -4.26 -24.07 4.38
N THR A 118 -3.11 -23.39 4.43
CA THR A 118 -2.99 -21.97 4.09
C THR A 118 -1.99 -21.74 2.96
N TYR A 119 -2.21 -20.67 2.19
CA TYR A 119 -1.23 -20.15 1.22
C TYR A 119 -0.13 -19.32 1.88
N SER A 120 -0.15 -19.16 3.21
CA SER A 120 0.99 -18.59 3.93
C SER A 120 2.23 -19.46 3.74
N GLY A 121 3.39 -18.83 3.60
CA GLY A 121 4.66 -19.51 3.43
C GLY A 121 5.45 -19.05 2.21
N TYR A 122 6.51 -19.79 1.93
CA TYR A 122 7.48 -19.48 0.89
C TYR A 122 7.03 -19.95 -0.48
N ILE A 123 7.25 -19.10 -1.48
CA ILE A 123 7.05 -19.41 -2.89
C ILE A 123 8.38 -19.14 -3.61
N ALA A 124 8.87 -20.13 -4.34
CA ALA A 124 10.17 -20.04 -4.99
C ALA A 124 10.12 -19.17 -6.25
N SER A 125 11.27 -18.58 -6.61
CA SER A 125 11.43 -17.89 -7.88
C SER A 125 11.09 -18.80 -9.07
N GLY A 126 10.20 -18.33 -9.92
CA GLY A 126 9.67 -19.04 -11.09
C GLY A 126 8.60 -20.10 -10.78
N GLU A 127 7.98 -20.05 -9.59
CA GLU A 127 6.85 -20.89 -9.22
C GLU A 127 5.50 -20.21 -9.50
N GLU A 128 5.37 -18.91 -9.21
CA GLU A 128 4.19 -18.14 -9.66
C GLU A 128 4.25 -17.87 -11.16
N LEU A 129 3.08 -17.92 -11.79
CA LEU A 129 2.88 -17.64 -13.20
C LEU A 129 1.92 -16.46 -13.34
N THR A 130 2.33 -15.44 -14.06
CA THR A 130 1.46 -14.36 -14.53
C THR A 130 1.36 -14.46 -16.05
N ASP A 131 0.13 -14.55 -16.58
CA ASP A 131 -0.14 -14.80 -18.00
C ASP A 131 0.60 -16.04 -18.55
N GLY A 132 0.68 -17.10 -17.74
CA GLY A 132 1.39 -18.34 -18.07
C GLY A 132 2.92 -18.23 -18.10
N ILE A 133 3.49 -17.06 -17.81
CA ILE A 133 4.94 -16.81 -17.76
C ILE A 133 5.42 -16.79 -16.31
N ALA A 134 6.52 -17.49 -16.04
CA ALA A 134 7.10 -17.57 -14.70
C ALA A 134 7.63 -16.22 -14.21
N ASP A 135 7.26 -15.84 -12.99
CA ASP A 135 7.70 -14.61 -12.34
C ASP A 135 9.02 -14.84 -11.58
N TYR A 136 9.93 -13.86 -11.59
CA TYR A 136 11.26 -14.05 -11.00
C TYR A 136 11.33 -13.78 -9.50
N SER A 137 10.30 -13.19 -8.89
CA SER A 137 10.28 -12.94 -7.45
C SER A 137 10.30 -14.25 -6.66
N GLU A 138 11.04 -14.27 -5.55
CA GLU A 138 10.74 -15.19 -4.46
C GLU A 138 9.94 -14.45 -3.39
N ILE A 139 9.02 -15.18 -2.73
CA ILE A 139 7.95 -14.56 -1.93
C ILE A 139 7.83 -15.32 -0.60
N PHE A 140 7.53 -14.59 0.47
CA PHE A 140 6.90 -15.17 1.65
C PHE A 140 5.55 -14.50 1.86
N THR A 141 4.48 -15.29 1.76
CA THR A 141 3.11 -14.81 1.95
C THR A 141 2.71 -14.98 3.41
N VAL A 142 2.08 -13.95 3.97
CA VAL A 142 1.49 -13.98 5.31
C VAL A 142 0.00 -13.71 5.17
N THR A 143 -0.84 -14.73 5.37
CA THR A 143 -2.29 -14.57 5.48
C THR A 143 -2.67 -14.34 6.93
N LYS A 144 -3.98 -14.35 7.25
CA LYS A 144 -4.45 -14.40 8.63
C LYS A 144 -3.82 -15.61 9.34
N ASP A 145 -3.06 -15.34 10.40
CA ASP A 145 -2.29 -16.33 11.14
C ASP A 145 -3.17 -16.92 12.25
N LEU A 146 -3.79 -18.07 11.96
CA LEU A 146 -4.80 -18.69 12.84
C LEU A 146 -4.18 -19.83 13.64
N GLU A 147 -4.53 -19.91 14.92
CA GLU A 147 -4.15 -21.03 15.78
C GLU A 147 -4.78 -22.34 15.33
N LEU A 148 -4.16 -23.47 15.67
CA LEU A 148 -4.62 -24.79 15.24
C LEU A 148 -5.96 -25.22 15.86
N ASP A 149 -6.32 -24.62 16.99
CA ASP A 149 -7.60 -24.83 17.68
C ASP A 149 -8.70 -23.84 17.25
N GLU A 150 -8.38 -22.92 16.33
CA GLU A 150 -9.37 -21.97 15.80
C GLU A 150 -10.46 -22.72 15.01
N PRO A 151 -11.76 -22.42 15.22
CA PRO A 151 -12.85 -23.21 14.66
C PRO A 151 -12.83 -23.41 13.14
N ARG A 152 -12.40 -22.42 12.35
CA ARG A 152 -12.31 -22.52 10.88
C ARG A 152 -11.11 -23.35 10.46
N VAL A 153 -10.02 -23.34 11.21
CA VAL A 153 -8.87 -24.25 11.01
C VAL A 153 -9.28 -25.69 11.33
N VAL A 154 -9.92 -25.94 12.47
CA VAL A 154 -10.43 -27.27 12.86
C VAL A 154 -11.43 -27.80 11.84
N ALA A 155 -12.31 -26.93 11.35
CA ALA A 155 -13.29 -27.25 10.30
C ALA A 155 -12.68 -27.32 8.88
N LYS A 156 -11.37 -27.10 8.72
CA LYS A 156 -10.64 -27.13 7.45
C LYS A 156 -11.23 -26.21 6.38
N TRP A 157 -11.60 -24.99 6.76
CA TRP A 157 -11.97 -23.98 5.78
C TRP A 157 -10.78 -23.75 4.84
N PRO A 158 -11.01 -23.60 3.52
CA PRO A 158 -9.92 -23.38 2.58
C PRO A 158 -9.15 -22.12 2.96
N CYS A 159 -7.83 -22.16 2.80
CA CYS A 159 -6.90 -21.07 3.12
C CYS A 159 -6.74 -20.75 4.62
N HIS A 160 -7.45 -21.43 5.53
CA HIS A 160 -7.37 -21.17 6.97
C HIS A 160 -6.34 -22.09 7.63
N GLY A 161 -5.28 -21.49 8.18
CA GLY A 161 -4.23 -22.23 8.85
C GLY A 161 -3.23 -21.31 9.54
N ARG A 162 -2.29 -21.93 10.24
CA ARG A 162 -1.17 -21.26 10.90
C ARG A 162 -0.12 -20.89 9.86
N CYS A 163 0.42 -19.68 9.92
CA CYS A 163 1.52 -19.30 9.05
C CYS A 163 2.78 -20.12 9.38
N PRO A 164 3.43 -20.77 8.40
CA PRO A 164 4.62 -21.59 8.63
C PRO A 164 5.87 -20.71 8.79
N TRP A 165 5.91 -19.92 9.87
CA TRP A 165 7.02 -19.03 10.18
C TRP A 165 8.34 -19.80 10.35
N PRO A 166 9.46 -19.33 9.78
CA PRO A 166 10.76 -19.98 9.96
C PRO A 166 11.31 -19.81 11.38
N ASP A 167 11.04 -18.66 12.01
CA ASP A 167 11.51 -18.29 13.34
C ASP A 167 10.76 -17.03 13.86
N TYR A 168 10.87 -16.77 15.16
CA TYR A 168 10.26 -15.60 15.82
C TYR A 168 10.80 -14.26 15.27
N GLU A 169 12.06 -14.24 14.83
CA GLU A 169 12.71 -13.06 14.26
C GLU A 169 12.14 -12.64 12.89
N MET A 170 11.43 -13.53 12.20
CA MET A 170 10.61 -13.18 11.03
C MET A 170 9.17 -12.87 11.42
N GLN A 171 8.57 -13.71 12.27
CA GLN A 171 7.17 -13.57 12.69
C GLN A 171 6.87 -12.21 13.33
N ASN A 172 7.59 -11.86 14.39
CA ASN A 172 7.27 -10.68 15.20
C ASN A 172 7.31 -9.35 14.40
N PRO A 173 8.37 -9.03 13.63
CA PRO A 173 8.38 -7.77 12.88
C PRO A 173 7.31 -7.73 11.79
N MET A 174 7.02 -8.87 11.13
CA MET A 174 5.99 -8.93 10.10
C MET A 174 4.58 -8.74 10.66
N GLN A 175 4.25 -9.40 11.77
CA GLN A 175 2.94 -9.23 12.43
C GLN A 175 2.73 -7.79 12.91
N ARG A 176 3.75 -7.18 13.54
CA ARG A 176 3.66 -5.76 13.98
C ARG A 176 3.50 -4.81 12.81
N TYR A 177 4.23 -5.06 11.72
CA TYR A 177 4.12 -4.26 10.50
C TYR A 177 2.74 -4.40 9.85
N MET A 178 2.22 -5.63 9.70
CA MET A 178 0.87 -5.88 9.19
C MET A 178 -0.22 -5.25 10.07
N GLN A 179 -0.08 -5.29 11.40
CA GLN A 179 -1.02 -4.63 12.31
C GLN A 179 -1.04 -3.11 12.06
N SER A 180 0.13 -2.50 11.88
CA SER A 180 0.21 -1.07 11.55
C SER A 180 -0.41 -0.77 10.19
N LEU A 181 -0.17 -1.60 9.17
CA LEU A 181 -0.77 -1.44 7.85
C LEU A 181 -2.30 -1.61 7.89
N GLY A 182 -2.82 -2.48 8.74
CA GLY A 182 -4.26 -2.62 8.98
C GLY A 182 -4.89 -1.32 9.49
N GLY A 183 -4.24 -0.63 10.44
CA GLY A 183 -4.68 0.69 10.90
C GLY A 183 -4.64 1.76 9.80
N VAL A 184 -3.61 1.75 8.95
CA VAL A 184 -3.53 2.65 7.78
C VAL A 184 -4.67 2.37 6.80
N GLY A 185 -4.92 1.09 6.49
CA GLY A 185 -6.00 0.66 5.61
C GLY A 185 -7.38 1.08 6.11
N GLU A 186 -7.65 0.90 7.41
CA GLU A 186 -8.91 1.32 8.03
C GLU A 186 -9.13 2.83 7.90
N THR A 187 -8.12 3.64 8.23
CA THR A 187 -8.19 5.12 8.07
C THR A 187 -8.44 5.52 6.62
N LEU A 188 -7.77 4.86 5.66
CA LEU A 188 -7.97 5.12 4.23
C LEU A 188 -9.39 4.79 3.78
N LEU A 189 -9.95 3.65 4.21
CA LEU A 189 -11.32 3.27 3.87
C LEU A 189 -12.35 4.24 4.46
N GLN A 190 -12.18 4.68 5.72
CA GLN A 190 -13.04 5.68 6.34
C GLN A 190 -12.99 7.03 5.59
N LEU A 191 -11.80 7.49 5.21
CA LEU A 191 -11.66 8.70 4.40
C LEU A 191 -12.28 8.53 3.00
N THR A 192 -12.15 7.34 2.42
CA THR A 192 -12.75 7.00 1.12
C THR A 192 -14.28 7.04 1.21
N GLU A 193 -14.88 6.48 2.27
CA GLU A 193 -16.32 6.56 2.51
C GLU A 193 -16.80 8.02 2.58
N LEU A 194 -16.08 8.87 3.32
CA LEU A 194 -16.37 10.31 3.41
C LEU A 194 -16.22 11.02 2.06
N GLY A 195 -15.15 10.75 1.32
CA GLY A 195 -14.87 11.37 0.03
C GLY A 195 -15.86 11.00 -1.07
N LEU A 196 -16.42 9.80 -0.99
CA LEU A 196 -17.47 9.34 -1.90
C LEU A 196 -18.88 9.75 -1.42
N GLY A 197 -18.99 10.37 -0.25
CA GLY A 197 -20.27 10.77 0.34
C GLY A 197 -21.18 9.58 0.70
N VAL A 198 -20.63 8.40 0.94
CA VAL A 198 -21.39 7.20 1.31
C VAL A 198 -21.48 7.06 2.84
N PRO A 199 -22.47 6.32 3.36
CA PRO A 199 -22.59 6.10 4.80
C PRO A 199 -21.34 5.46 5.42
N GLU A 200 -21.03 5.84 6.66
CA GLU A 200 -20.01 5.17 7.48
C GLU A 200 -20.26 3.67 7.51
N GLY A 201 -19.20 2.86 7.33
CA GLY A 201 -19.31 1.41 7.29
C GLY A 201 -19.53 0.83 5.89
N SER A 202 -19.72 1.65 4.85
CA SER A 202 -19.99 1.14 3.49
C SER A 202 -18.85 0.29 2.91
N LEU A 203 -17.61 0.50 3.37
CA LEU A 203 -16.41 -0.27 3.01
C LEU A 203 -15.84 -1.00 4.24
N THR A 204 -15.75 -0.32 5.37
CA THR A 204 -15.11 -0.82 6.60
C THR A 204 -15.88 -1.97 7.26
N ASN A 205 -17.20 -2.11 7.04
CA ASN A 205 -17.92 -3.29 7.53
C ASN A 205 -17.45 -4.59 6.85
N TYR A 206 -16.88 -4.52 5.64
CA TYR A 206 -16.32 -5.70 4.96
C TYR A 206 -14.91 -6.08 5.45
N THR A 207 -14.26 -5.22 6.24
CA THR A 207 -12.92 -5.48 6.79
C THR A 207 -12.92 -5.96 8.24
N GLN A 208 -14.09 -6.10 8.86
CA GLN A 208 -14.22 -6.72 10.18
C GLN A 208 -13.81 -8.21 10.10
N ASP A 209 -12.82 -8.61 10.89
CA ASP A 209 -12.11 -9.89 10.73
C ASP A 209 -11.60 -10.13 9.29
N GLY A 210 -11.25 -9.06 8.58
CA GLY A 210 -10.89 -9.08 7.17
C GLY A 210 -9.72 -10.01 6.84
N TRP A 211 -9.69 -10.49 5.60
CA TRP A 211 -8.63 -11.38 5.09
C TRP A 211 -7.40 -10.59 4.61
N HIS A 212 -6.86 -9.75 5.50
CA HIS A 212 -5.62 -9.02 5.23
C HIS A 212 -4.45 -9.99 5.07
N HIS A 213 -3.63 -9.76 4.06
CA HIS A 213 -2.45 -10.56 3.80
C HIS A 213 -1.32 -9.66 3.28
N LEU A 214 -0.08 -10.13 3.46
CA LEU A 214 1.14 -9.44 3.04
C LEU A 214 1.96 -10.35 2.15
N ARG A 215 2.41 -9.82 1.02
CA ARG A 215 3.43 -10.45 0.16
C ARG A 215 4.77 -9.80 0.44
N ILE A 216 5.70 -10.56 1.01
CA ILE A 216 7.07 -10.13 1.24
C ILE A 216 7.88 -10.59 0.03
N LEU A 217 8.37 -9.65 -0.77
CA LEU A 217 8.97 -9.96 -2.07
C LEU A 217 10.49 -9.73 -2.06
N ARG A 218 11.21 -10.57 -2.80
CA ARG A 218 12.58 -10.28 -3.24
C ARG A 218 12.72 -10.60 -4.72
N PHE A 219 13.15 -9.61 -5.48
CA PHE A 219 13.49 -9.77 -6.88
C PHE A 219 14.99 -10.07 -7.04
N PRO A 220 15.39 -11.02 -7.89
CA PRO A 220 16.78 -11.19 -8.27
C PRO A 220 17.23 -10.02 -9.17
N ALA A 221 18.53 -9.75 -9.20
CA ALA A 221 19.09 -8.87 -10.22
C ALA A 221 18.87 -9.49 -11.62
N ILE A 222 18.69 -8.65 -12.64
CA ILE A 222 18.39 -9.08 -14.02
C ILE A 222 19.41 -10.09 -14.59
N ASN A 223 20.66 -10.02 -14.16
CA ASN A 223 21.74 -10.92 -14.58
C ASN A 223 21.90 -12.16 -13.68
N LYS A 224 20.98 -12.36 -12.72
CA LYS A 224 20.96 -13.47 -11.76
C LYS A 224 19.61 -14.18 -11.74
N THR A 225 18.84 -14.07 -12.82
CA THR A 225 17.58 -14.81 -12.99
C THR A 225 17.85 -16.29 -13.24
N ASN A 226 16.84 -17.14 -13.04
CA ASN A 226 16.95 -18.58 -13.27
C ASN A 226 16.61 -19.01 -14.71
N GLY A 227 16.33 -18.06 -15.60
CA GLY A 227 15.99 -18.28 -17.01
C GLY A 227 14.61 -18.87 -17.30
N LYS A 228 13.75 -19.04 -16.29
CA LYS A 228 12.39 -19.61 -16.48
C LYS A 228 11.37 -18.62 -17.05
N GLY A 229 11.58 -17.33 -16.86
CA GLY A 229 10.65 -16.25 -17.25
C GLY A 229 11.12 -15.46 -18.48
N LYS A 230 10.42 -14.37 -18.79
CA LYS A 230 10.80 -13.41 -19.86
C LYS A 230 11.95 -12.52 -19.38
N GLU A 231 12.97 -12.30 -20.22
CA GLU A 231 14.09 -11.41 -19.88
C GLU A 231 13.59 -9.98 -19.58
N GLY A 232 14.17 -9.32 -18.57
CA GLY A 232 13.77 -7.98 -18.13
C GLY A 232 12.47 -7.90 -17.31
N ARG A 233 11.66 -8.96 -17.24
CA ARG A 233 10.37 -8.98 -16.54
C ARG A 233 10.51 -9.49 -15.10
N GLY A 234 10.03 -8.74 -14.12
CA GLY A 234 9.97 -9.19 -12.72
C GLY A 234 8.73 -10.04 -12.44
N ILE A 235 7.58 -9.37 -12.37
CA ILE A 235 6.23 -9.94 -12.38
C ILE A 235 5.52 -9.34 -13.60
N GLY A 236 4.60 -10.08 -14.20
CA GLY A 236 3.78 -9.56 -15.31
C GLY A 236 2.81 -8.48 -14.90
N SER A 237 2.27 -7.81 -15.92
CA SER A 237 1.15 -6.90 -15.72
C SER A 237 -0.04 -7.65 -15.12
N HIS A 238 -0.59 -7.14 -14.02
CA HIS A 238 -1.74 -7.72 -13.33
C HIS A 238 -2.48 -6.65 -12.52
N THR A 239 -3.60 -7.04 -11.88
CA THR A 239 -4.22 -6.23 -10.84
C THR A 239 -4.39 -7.09 -9.59
N ASP A 240 -4.18 -6.49 -8.44
CA ASP A 240 -4.35 -7.17 -7.17
C ASP A 240 -5.83 -7.36 -6.81
N TYR A 241 -6.08 -8.41 -6.01
CA TYR A 241 -7.39 -8.68 -5.44
C TYR A 241 -7.59 -7.89 -4.14
N GLY A 242 -8.84 -7.68 -3.74
CA GLY A 242 -9.17 -6.99 -2.49
C GLY A 242 -9.55 -5.52 -2.67
N LEU A 243 -9.59 -4.78 -1.55
CA LEU A 243 -10.04 -3.38 -1.53
C LEU A 243 -8.90 -2.40 -1.80
N LEU A 244 -7.80 -2.52 -1.05
CA LEU A 244 -6.65 -1.61 -1.14
C LEU A 244 -5.35 -2.42 -1.14
N VAL A 245 -4.37 -1.92 -1.86
CA VAL A 245 -2.97 -2.34 -1.75
C VAL A 245 -2.18 -1.21 -1.14
N ILE A 246 -1.41 -1.52 -0.10
CA ILE A 246 -0.47 -0.60 0.54
C ILE A 246 0.91 -1.22 0.38
N ALA A 247 1.77 -0.56 -0.40
CA ALA A 247 3.09 -1.06 -0.75
C ALA A 247 4.20 -0.18 -0.17
N ALA A 248 5.33 -0.81 0.12
CA ALA A 248 6.59 -0.16 0.44
C ALA A 248 7.70 -0.90 -0.30
N ALA A 249 8.67 -0.14 -0.81
CA ALA A 249 9.81 -0.67 -1.56
C ALA A 249 11.12 -0.10 -1.01
N ASP A 250 12.23 -0.77 -1.34
CA ASP A 250 13.57 -0.23 -1.10
C ASP A 250 13.95 0.81 -2.16
N ASP A 251 15.21 1.25 -2.13
CA ASP A 251 15.74 2.32 -2.96
C ASP A 251 16.06 1.89 -4.41
N VAL A 252 15.85 0.62 -4.78
CA VAL A 252 16.17 0.12 -6.12
C VAL A 252 15.19 0.66 -7.16
N GLY A 253 13.88 0.56 -6.88
CA GLY A 253 12.82 1.00 -7.79
C GLY A 253 12.64 0.11 -9.02
N ALA A 254 11.50 -0.57 -9.07
CA ALA A 254 11.13 -1.39 -10.22
C ALA A 254 9.61 -1.40 -10.49
N LEU A 255 8.83 -0.71 -9.65
CA LEU A 255 7.39 -0.71 -9.76
C LEU A 255 6.96 0.18 -10.92
N MET A 256 6.12 -0.36 -11.79
CA MET A 256 5.40 0.38 -12.81
C MET A 256 3.92 0.21 -12.54
N ILE A 257 3.16 1.24 -12.84
CA ILE A 257 1.71 1.22 -12.71
C ILE A 257 1.08 1.80 -13.97
N ARG A 258 -0.13 1.35 -14.29
CA ARG A 258 -0.91 1.87 -15.39
C ARG A 258 -2.08 2.69 -14.84
N PRO A 259 -2.08 4.02 -15.02
CA PRO A 259 -3.17 4.86 -14.54
C PRO A 259 -4.45 4.61 -15.35
N PRO A 260 -5.61 5.04 -14.81
CA PRO A 260 -6.87 5.11 -15.54
C PRO A 260 -6.76 5.84 -16.89
N TYR A 261 -7.32 5.22 -17.94
CA TYR A 261 -7.49 5.86 -19.25
C TYR A 261 -8.95 5.81 -19.68
N SER A 262 -9.49 6.92 -20.18
CA SER A 262 -10.91 7.03 -20.55
C SER A 262 -11.31 6.18 -21.76
N ASP A 263 -10.34 5.75 -22.57
CA ASP A 263 -10.52 4.81 -23.67
C ASP A 263 -10.42 3.34 -23.24
N GLU A 264 -10.18 3.06 -21.95
CA GLU A 264 -10.03 1.71 -21.41
C GLU A 264 -11.13 1.41 -20.39
N ASN A 265 -12.10 0.59 -20.80
CA ASN A 265 -13.08 -0.01 -19.88
C ASN A 265 -12.71 -1.49 -19.70
N PHE A 266 -12.06 -1.79 -18.59
CA PHE A 266 -11.71 -3.16 -18.24
C PHE A 266 -12.39 -3.55 -16.93
N ALA A 267 -12.74 -4.82 -16.78
CA ALA A 267 -13.40 -5.35 -15.59
C ALA A 267 -12.73 -6.69 -15.23
N ASN A 268 -11.73 -6.65 -14.35
CA ASN A 268 -10.93 -7.85 -14.05
C ASN A 268 -11.75 -9.00 -13.42
N TRP A 269 -12.99 -8.79 -13.00
CA TRP A 269 -13.88 -9.86 -12.51
C TRP A 269 -14.57 -10.63 -13.64
N GLU A 270 -14.65 -10.06 -14.83
CA GLU A 270 -15.20 -10.69 -16.03
C GLU A 270 -14.12 -11.34 -16.89
N SER A 271 -12.93 -10.73 -16.96
CA SER A 271 -11.79 -11.20 -17.76
C SER A 271 -10.46 -10.98 -17.03
N SER A 272 -9.51 -11.91 -17.16
CA SER A 272 -8.19 -11.80 -16.51
C SER A 272 -7.40 -10.58 -16.98
N ALA A 273 -6.88 -9.79 -16.03
CA ALA A 273 -5.95 -8.67 -16.23
C ALA A 273 -4.51 -9.12 -16.53
N ALA A 274 -4.18 -10.39 -16.30
CA ALA A 274 -2.82 -10.88 -16.45
C ALA A 274 -2.33 -10.69 -17.90
N GLY A 275 -1.18 -10.05 -18.08
CA GLY A 275 -0.61 -9.76 -19.40
C GLY A 275 -1.25 -8.58 -20.14
N PHE A 276 -2.27 -7.94 -19.55
CA PHE A 276 -2.99 -6.86 -20.21
C PHE A 276 -2.09 -5.63 -20.41
N ARG A 277 -1.87 -5.27 -21.68
CA ARG A 277 -1.10 -4.08 -22.10
C ARG A 277 0.34 -4.06 -21.57
N GLU A 278 0.93 -5.22 -21.30
CA GLU A 278 2.27 -5.32 -20.67
C GLU A 278 3.37 -4.55 -21.42
N ASP A 279 3.33 -4.55 -22.76
CA ASP A 279 4.33 -3.89 -23.61
C ASP A 279 3.88 -2.50 -24.14
N ASP A 280 2.82 -1.91 -23.58
CA ASP A 280 2.34 -0.55 -23.93
C ASP A 280 3.28 0.53 -23.33
N GLU A 281 3.33 1.74 -23.91
CA GLU A 281 4.20 2.83 -23.40
C GLU A 281 3.55 3.65 -22.27
N ARG A 282 2.24 3.44 -22.04
CA ARG A 282 1.44 4.18 -21.05
C ARG A 282 1.60 3.67 -19.62
N TRP A 283 2.70 2.98 -19.32
CA TRP A 283 3.09 2.66 -17.96
C TRP A 283 3.85 3.82 -17.32
N VAL A 284 3.68 3.97 -16.02
CA VAL A 284 4.25 5.01 -15.20
C VAL A 284 5.19 4.34 -14.19
N PHE A 285 6.47 4.68 -14.25
CA PHE A 285 7.44 4.27 -13.25
C PHE A 285 7.16 4.99 -11.93
N VAL A 286 7.07 4.23 -10.84
CA VAL A 286 6.89 4.75 -9.49
C VAL A 286 8.26 4.93 -8.84
N PRO A 287 8.77 6.17 -8.73
CA PRO A 287 10.10 6.39 -8.16
C PRO A 287 10.11 6.01 -6.67
N PRO A 288 11.15 5.30 -6.20
CA PRO A 288 11.37 5.10 -4.77
C PRO A 288 11.42 6.43 -4.03
N ALA A 289 10.69 6.49 -2.93
CA ALA A 289 10.63 7.66 -2.08
C ALA A 289 10.78 7.23 -0.62
N GLU A 290 11.53 8.01 0.15
CA GLU A 290 11.70 7.73 1.57
C GLU A 290 10.41 7.99 2.34
N ASN A 291 10.18 7.18 3.38
CA ASN A 291 9.15 7.42 4.39
C ASN A 291 7.73 7.56 3.83
N VAL A 292 7.41 6.84 2.75
CA VAL A 292 6.05 6.79 2.20
C VAL A 292 5.62 5.35 1.94
N PHE A 293 4.34 5.09 2.13
CA PHE A 293 3.66 3.99 1.46
C PHE A 293 3.15 4.48 0.12
N THR A 294 3.11 3.61 -0.89
CA THR A 294 2.25 3.82 -2.06
C THR A 294 0.95 3.07 -1.87
N VAL A 295 -0.16 3.65 -2.32
CA VAL A 295 -1.50 3.10 -2.12
C VAL A 295 -2.28 3.17 -3.40
N PHE A 296 -2.90 2.05 -3.77
CA PHE A 296 -3.79 1.97 -4.91
C PHE A 296 -4.97 1.03 -4.67
N PRO A 297 -6.10 1.22 -5.37
CA PRO A 297 -7.26 0.36 -5.22
C PRO A 297 -7.00 -1.02 -5.79
N GLY A 298 -7.48 -2.04 -5.08
CA GLY A 298 -7.60 -3.39 -5.61
C GLY A 298 -8.93 -3.59 -6.35
N LYS A 299 -9.09 -4.76 -6.98
CA LYS A 299 -10.26 -5.13 -7.78
C LYS A 299 -11.64 -4.90 -7.12
N PHE A 300 -11.79 -5.14 -5.82
CA PHE A 300 -13.09 -5.07 -5.15
C PHE A 300 -13.52 -3.65 -4.78
N ALA A 301 -12.59 -2.70 -4.62
CA ALA A 301 -12.96 -1.30 -4.43
C ALA A 301 -13.71 -0.74 -5.66
N LEU A 302 -13.39 -1.26 -6.85
CA LEU A 302 -13.99 -0.87 -8.13
C LEU A 302 -15.42 -1.42 -8.31
N LEU A 303 -15.76 -2.52 -7.63
CA LEU A 303 -17.11 -3.12 -7.67
C LEU A 303 -18.09 -2.43 -6.72
N ALA A 304 -17.58 -1.83 -5.64
CA ALA A 304 -18.42 -1.17 -4.65
C ALA A 304 -19.04 0.14 -5.17
N GLN A 305 -18.47 0.77 -6.21
CA GLN A 305 -18.96 2.02 -6.79
C GLN A 305 -18.67 2.16 -8.29
N THR A 306 -19.69 2.55 -9.06
CA THR A 306 -19.62 2.73 -10.53
C THR A 306 -18.69 3.85 -11.00
N ASN A 307 -18.20 4.73 -10.10
CA ASN A 307 -17.37 5.89 -10.43
C ASN A 307 -15.87 5.69 -10.20
N LEU A 308 -15.43 4.52 -9.72
CA LEU A 308 -14.02 4.17 -9.61
C LEU A 308 -13.55 3.24 -10.75
N ALA A 309 -14.40 2.99 -11.76
CA ALA A 309 -14.34 1.85 -12.68
C ALA A 309 -13.11 1.72 -13.61
N ASN A 310 -12.05 2.51 -13.44
CA ASN A 310 -10.85 2.41 -14.26
C ASN A 310 -9.73 1.77 -13.43
N LEU A 311 -9.27 0.60 -13.86
CA LEU A 311 -8.29 -0.19 -13.10
C LEU A 311 -6.92 0.50 -13.05
N LEU A 312 -6.26 0.36 -11.89
CA LEU A 312 -4.80 0.38 -11.84
C LEU A 312 -4.28 -1.02 -12.16
N LEU A 313 -3.42 -1.12 -13.17
CA LEU A 313 -2.56 -2.30 -13.36
C LEU A 313 -1.17 -2.07 -12.78
N VAL A 314 -0.58 -3.13 -12.26
CA VAL A 314 0.76 -3.19 -11.65
C VAL A 314 1.63 -4.16 -12.41
#